data_AF-A0A918BTX2-F1
#
_entry.id   AF-A0A918BTX2-F1
#
_cell.length_a   1.000
_cell.length_b   1.000
_cell.length_c   1.000
_cell.angle_alpha   90.00
_cell.angle_beta   90.00
_cell.angle_gamma   90.00
#
_symmetry.space_group_name_H-M   'P 1'
#
loop_
_entity.id
_entity.type
_entity.pdbx_description
1 polymer ?
#
loop_
_entity_poly.entity_id
_entity_poly.type
_entity_poly.pdbx_seq_one_letter_code
_entity_poly.pdbx_strand_id
1 'polypeptide(L)' 'MSKASEERFGQRLLQRTYQPGRMRAVTLVPGPPRAAHLVPDAPRAVLRWDGERWKLVAVVADLATAQERMRPKRPGPEPW' A
#
# COMPACT_ATOMS: atom_id res chain seq x y z
N MET A 1 -23.19 -9.97 13.72
CA MET A 1 -22.69 -10.66 12.50
C MET A 1 -22.35 -12.09 12.89
N SER A 2 -22.47 -13.07 11.98
CA SER A 2 -22.09 -14.46 12.30
C SER A 2 -20.57 -14.66 12.17
N LYS A 3 -20.02 -15.64 12.89
CA LYS A 3 -18.59 -16.02 12.85
C LYS A 3 -18.11 -16.30 11.42
N ALA A 4 -18.94 -16.96 10.61
CA ALA A 4 -18.63 -17.24 9.20
C ALA A 4 -18.50 -15.97 8.34
N SER A 5 -19.25 -14.91 8.65
CA SER A 5 -19.15 -13.63 7.94
C SER A 5 -17.88 -12.87 8.29
N GLU A 6 -17.43 -12.94 9.54
CA GLU A 6 -16.17 -12.33 10.00
C GLU A 6 -14.96 -13.02 9.36
N GLU A 7 -14.97 -14.35 9.31
CA GLU A 7 -13.91 -15.14 8.71
C GLU A 7 -13.79 -14.89 7.20
N ARG A 8 -14.93 -14.85 6.50
CA ARG A 8 -14.97 -14.47 5.07
C ARG A 8 -14.52 -13.03 4.83
N PHE A 9 -14.80 -12.12 5.76
CA PHE A 9 -14.31 -10.75 5.68
C PHE A 9 -12.79 -10.69 5.88
N GLY A 10 -12.26 -11.38 6.89
CA GLY A 10 -10.84 -11.51 7.16
C GLY A 10 -10.06 -12.09 5.98
N GLN A 11 -10.53 -13.19 5.40
CA GLN A 11 -9.93 -13.80 4.20
C GLN A 11 -9.89 -12.83 3.02
N ARG A 12 -10.97 -12.09 2.75
CA ARG A 12 -10.99 -11.07 1.70
C ARG A 12 -10.00 -9.93 1.98
N LEU A 13 -9.84 -9.54 3.24
CA LEU A 13 -8.88 -8.51 3.66
C LEU A 13 -7.45 -8.96 3.44
N LEU A 14 -7.11 -10.19 3.87
CA LEU A 14 -5.79 -10.79 3.65
C LEU A 14 -5.48 -10.91 2.17
N GLN A 15 -6.41 -11.44 1.37
CA GLN A 15 -6.24 -11.56 -0.08
C GLN A 15 -6.03 -10.21 -0.76
N ARG A 16 -6.65 -9.12 -0.28
CA ARG A 16 -6.42 -7.77 -0.86
C ARG A 16 -5.13 -7.12 -0.40
N THR A 17 -4.64 -7.51 0.79
CA THR A 17 -3.50 -6.86 1.45
C THR A 17 -2.17 -7.48 1.05
N TYR A 18 -2.14 -8.80 0.90
CA TYR A 18 -0.91 -9.59 0.73
C TYR A 18 -0.83 -10.30 -0.63
N GLN A 19 -0.91 -9.51 -1.71
CA GLN A 19 -0.61 -9.99 -3.06
C GLN A 19 0.80 -9.55 -3.45
N PRO A 20 1.66 -10.45 -3.97
CA PRO A 20 2.93 -10.05 -4.58
C PRO A 20 2.74 -8.89 -5.57
N GLY A 21 3.71 -7.98 -5.61
CA GLY A 21 3.62 -6.79 -6.46
C GLY A 21 2.74 -5.67 -5.89
N ARG A 22 1.92 -5.92 -4.86
CA ARG A 22 1.10 -4.89 -4.23
C ARG A 22 1.96 -3.74 -3.71
N MET A 23 1.56 -2.52 -4.05
CA MET A 23 2.21 -1.30 -3.60
C MET A 23 1.40 -0.60 -2.51
N ARG A 24 2.10 0.10 -1.59
CA ARG A 24 1.50 1.05 -0.64
C ARG A 24 2.42 2.24 -0.40
N ALA A 25 1.86 3.35 0.06
CA ALA A 25 2.61 4.52 0.51
C ALA A 25 2.29 4.82 1.98
N VAL A 26 3.33 5.08 2.78
CA VAL A 26 3.21 5.41 4.21
C VAL A 26 3.78 6.80 4.44
N THR A 27 3.01 7.69 5.05
CA THR A 27 3.45 9.04 5.41
C THR A 27 4.51 8.99 6.50
N LEU A 28 5.61 9.71 6.33
CA LEU A 28 6.74 9.78 7.26
C LEU A 28 6.66 11.03 8.14
N VAL A 29 5.52 11.22 8.80
CA VAL A 29 5.31 12.29 9.79
C VAL A 29 5.17 11.70 11.19
N PRO A 30 5.66 12.38 12.23
CA PRO A 30 5.43 11.95 13.61
C PRO A 30 3.93 11.89 13.96
N GLY A 31 3.60 11.00 14.89
CA GLY A 31 2.24 10.86 15.42
C GLY A 31 1.44 9.71 14.79
N PRO A 32 0.13 9.66 15.06
CA PRO A 32 -0.71 8.55 14.60
C PRO A 32 -0.85 8.56 13.07
N PRO A 33 -1.07 7.39 12.44
CA PRO A 33 -1.38 7.32 11.02
C PRO A 33 -2.54 8.24 10.64
N ARG A 34 -2.34 9.07 9.62
CA ARG A 34 -3.37 9.97 9.08
C ARG A 34 -3.76 9.55 7.67
N ALA A 35 -4.98 9.88 7.26
CA ALA A 35 -5.41 9.68 5.89
C ALA A 35 -4.49 10.45 4.94
N ALA A 36 -4.16 9.84 3.79
CA ALA A 36 -3.12 10.36 2.90
C ALA A 36 -3.39 11.78 2.41
N HIS A 37 -4.64 12.18 2.22
CA HIS A 37 -5.02 13.52 1.74
C HIS A 37 -4.90 14.62 2.80
N LEU A 38 -4.69 14.29 4.08
CA LEU A 38 -4.61 15.29 5.16
C LEU A 38 -3.26 16.02 5.20
N VAL A 39 -2.21 15.42 4.62
CA VAL A 39 -0.86 15.98 4.56
C VAL A 39 -0.23 15.65 3.20
N PRO A 40 -0.79 16.18 2.09
CA PRO A 40 -0.40 15.76 0.74
C PRO A 40 1.09 15.99 0.45
N ASP A 41 1.70 17.05 1.00
CA ASP A 41 3.09 17.43 0.73
C ASP A 41 4.12 16.79 1.68
N ALA A 42 3.68 15.88 2.55
CA ALA A 42 4.57 15.20 3.48
C ALA A 42 5.38 14.06 2.81
N PRO A 43 6.64 13.82 3.23
CA PRO A 43 7.43 12.72 2.71
C PRO A 43 6.75 11.37 2.92
N ARG A 44 6.92 10.45 1.97
CA ARG A 44 6.30 9.12 1.97
C ARG A 44 7.28 8.02 1.60
N ALA A 45 7.23 6.92 2.35
CA ALA A 45 7.87 5.67 1.95
C ALA A 45 6.92 4.89 1.02
N VAL A 46 7.37 4.63 -0.20
CA VAL A 46 6.72 3.72 -1.14
C VAL A 46 7.25 2.32 -0.91
N LEU A 47 6.36 1.38 -0.65
CA LEU A 47 6.67 0.01 -0.29
C LEU A 47 6.00 -0.97 -1.25
N ARG A 48 6.66 -2.11 -1.52
CA ARG A 48 6.14 -3.22 -2.31
C ARG A 48 6.09 -4.50 -1.48
N TRP A 49 5.01 -5.26 -1.59
CA TRP A 49 4.92 -6.60 -1.01
C TRP A 49 5.68 -7.59 -1.89
N ASP A 50 6.69 -8.25 -1.34
CA ASP A 50 7.49 -9.27 -2.05
C ASP A 50 6.94 -10.70 -1.91
N GLY A 51 5.84 -10.88 -1.18
CA GLY A 51 5.30 -12.19 -0.81
C GLY A 51 5.45 -12.52 0.67
N GLU A 52 6.42 -11.91 1.35
CA GLU A 52 6.75 -12.16 2.76
C GLU A 52 6.75 -10.87 3.60
N ARG A 53 7.23 -9.76 3.03
CA ARG A 53 7.37 -8.48 3.71
C ARG A 53 7.21 -7.29 2.77
N TRP A 54 6.98 -6.14 3.38
CA TRP A 54 7.01 -4.85 2.69
C TRP A 54 8.45 -4.39 2.49
N LYS A 55 8.92 -4.37 1.24
CA LYS A 55 10.23 -3.84 0.84
C LYS A 55 10.12 -2.36 0.49
N LEU A 56 11.08 -1.56 0.96
CA LEU A 56 11.20 -0.16 0.55
C LEU A 56 11.59 -0.08 -0.93
N VAL A 57 10.81 0.69 -1.70
CA VAL A 57 11.07 0.98 -3.12
C VAL A 57 11.68 2.37 -3.27
N ALA A 58 11.12 3.36 -2.58
CA ALA A 58 11.59 4.74 -2.61
C ALA A 58 11.07 5.53 -1.41
N VAL A 59 11.76 6.61 -1.07
CA VAL A 59 11.20 7.73 -0.29
C VAL A 59 10.95 8.87 -1.26
N VAL A 60 9.74 9.45 -1.23
CA VAL A 60 9.31 10.53 -2.12
C VAL A 60 8.83 11.73 -1.31
N ALA A 61 8.84 12.92 -1.91
CA ALA A 61 8.53 14.16 -1.21
C ALA A 61 7.05 14.30 -0.86
N ASP A 62 6.14 13.75 -1.66
CA ASP A 62 4.71 14.04 -1.56
C ASP A 62 3.82 12.86 -2.02
N LEU A 63 2.52 13.05 -1.87
CA LEU A 63 1.50 12.07 -2.25
C LEU A 63 1.40 11.87 -3.76
N ALA A 64 1.56 12.92 -4.56
CA ALA A 64 1.38 12.87 -6.01
C ALA A 64 2.46 11.97 -6.64
N THR A 65 3.71 12.20 -6.25
CA THR A 65 4.87 11.39 -6.64
C THR A 65 4.72 9.95 -6.17
N ALA A 66 4.20 9.73 -4.95
CA ALA A 66 3.92 8.39 -4.45
C ALA A 66 2.88 7.67 -5.31
N GLN A 67 1.78 8.35 -5.67
CA GLN A 67 0.72 7.78 -6.51
C GLN A 67 1.24 7.42 -7.90
N GLU A 68 2.05 8.28 -8.51
CA GLU A 68 2.66 8.01 -9.81
C GLU A 68 3.56 6.75 -9.77
N ARG A 69 4.37 6.61 -8.72
CA ARG A 69 5.23 5.43 -8.51
C ARG A 69 4.45 4.13 -8.27
N MET A 70 3.26 4.22 -7.68
CA MET A 70 2.41 3.05 -7.40
C MET A 70 1.54 2.63 -8.59
N ARG A 71 1.42 3.47 -9.63
CA ARG A 71 0.70 3.10 -10.84
C ARG A 71 1.54 2.14 -11.68
N PRO A 72 0.98 1.00 -12.12
CA PRO A 72 1.69 0.11 -13.03
C PRO A 72 1.97 0.84 -14.35
N LYS A 73 3.20 0.72 -14.88
CA LYS A 73 3.57 1.30 -16.19
C LYS A 73 2.86 0.59 -17.35
N ARG A 74 2.46 -0.67 -17.16
CA ARG A 74 1.69 -1.46 -18.12
C ARG A 74 0.59 -2.23 -17.39
N PRO A 75 -0.68 -2.15 -17.80
CA PRO A 75 -1.71 -3.06 -17.30
C PRO A 75 -1.47 -4.45 -17.89
N GLY A 76 -1.17 -5.43 -17.04
CA GLY A 76 -0.93 -6.82 -17.43
C GLY A 76 -0.32 -7.60 -16.27
N PRO A 77 -0.25 -8.94 -16.35
CA PRO A 77 0.51 -9.73 -15.39
C PRO A 77 2.00 -9.45 -15.64
N GLU A 78 2.53 -8.40 -15.01
CA GLU A 78 3.97 -8.29 -14.78
C GLU A 78 4.42 -9.55 -13.99
N PRO A 79 5.68 -9.98 -14.07
CA PRO A 79 6.09 -11.27 -13.54
C PRO A 79 6.13 -11.34 -12.00
N TRP A 80 5.46 -10.42 -11.30
CA TRP A 80 5.41 -10.27 -9.85
C TRP A 80 4.23 -9.39 -9.43
#